data_AF-A0A9D8J515-F1
#
_entry.id   AF-A0A9D8J515-F1
#
_cell.length_a   1.000
_cell.length_b   1.000
_cell.length_c   1.000
_cell.angle_alpha   90.00
_cell.angle_beta   90.00
_cell.angle_gamma   90.00
#
_symmetry.space_group_name_H-M   'P 1'
#
loop_
_entity.id
_entity.type
_entity.pdbx_description
1 polymer ?
#
loop_
_entity_poly.entity_id
_entity_poly.type
_entity_poly.pdbx_seq_one_letter_code
_entity_poly.pdbx_strand_id
1 'polypeptide(L)'
;MYWQSVINEIFNQYADDYPFHFTSVYEKHRPESTNDQLEPKEKPVKYTLKEECGWYLTGRELQCIMGFLDGETIKTVAKSLELSPRTVEFYLKRIKDRFGCRTKVELLNVISQFDLKKLRN
;
A
#
# COMPACT_ATOMS: atom_id res chain seq x y z
N MET A 1 -28.01 -26.83 11.61
CA MET A 1 -26.75 -26.85 10.84
C MET A 1 -26.51 -25.44 10.29
N TYR A 2 -25.45 -24.77 10.73
CA TYR A 2 -25.14 -23.37 10.41
C TYR A 2 -24.99 -23.09 8.90
N TRP A 3 -24.47 -24.06 8.16
CA TRP A 3 -24.25 -23.94 6.71
C TRP A 3 -25.54 -23.86 5.88
N GLN A 4 -26.61 -24.58 6.24
CA GLN A 4 -27.90 -24.43 5.58
C GLN A 4 -28.50 -23.03 5.77
N SER A 5 -28.24 -22.40 6.92
CA SER A 5 -28.72 -21.05 7.20
C SER A 5 -28.02 -19.99 6.35
N VAL A 6 -26.71 -20.14 6.10
CA VAL A 6 -25.94 -19.27 5.20
C VAL A 6 -26.35 -19.44 3.74
N ILE A 7 -26.57 -20.69 3.30
CA ILE A 7 -27.02 -20.96 1.92
C ILE A 7 -28.40 -20.34 1.67
N ASN A 8 -29.34 -20.51 2.60
CA ASN A 8 -30.67 -19.90 2.47
C ASN A 8 -30.62 -18.36 2.39
N GLU A 9 -29.68 -17.72 3.08
CA GLU A 9 -29.53 -16.25 3.03
C GLU A 9 -29.03 -15.77 1.66
N ILE A 10 -28.08 -16.47 1.05
CA ILE A 10 -27.58 -16.14 -0.30
C ILE A 10 -28.67 -16.33 -1.35
N PHE A 11 -29.46 -17.41 -1.26
CA PHE A 11 -30.53 -17.68 -2.22
C PHE A 11 -31.69 -16.69 -2.12
N ASN A 12 -31.96 -16.14 -0.93
CA ASN A 12 -33.07 -15.21 -0.70
C ASN A 12 -32.66 -13.73 -0.70
N GLN A 13 -31.45 -13.39 -1.17
CA GLN A 13 -30.92 -12.01 -1.18
C GLN A 13 -31.73 -10.98 -1.99
N TYR A 14 -32.64 -11.45 -2.85
CA TYR A 14 -33.49 -10.60 -3.70
C TYR A 14 -34.97 -10.66 -3.31
N ALA A 15 -35.32 -11.38 -2.25
CA ALA A 15 -36.69 -11.42 -1.74
C ALA A 15 -36.90 -10.22 -0.80
N ASP A 16 -37.84 -9.34 -1.16
CA ASP A 16 -38.13 -8.12 -0.39
C ASP A 16 -38.68 -8.40 1.02
N ASP A 17 -39.15 -9.62 1.28
CA ASP A 17 -39.82 -10.05 2.52
C ASP A 17 -39.00 -11.02 3.39
N TYR A 18 -37.73 -11.27 3.05
CA TYR A 18 -36.89 -12.21 3.81
C TYR A 18 -36.06 -11.50 4.89
N PRO A 19 -36.23 -11.84 6.19
CA PRO A 19 -35.42 -11.26 7.27
C PRO A 19 -34.00 -11.86 7.25
N PHE A 20 -33.04 -11.12 6.73
CA PHE A 20 -31.62 -11.48 6.75
C PHE A 20 -31.10 -11.49 8.20
N HIS A 21 -30.47 -12.59 8.63
CA HIS A 21 -30.08 -12.80 10.03
C HIS A 21 -28.55 -12.76 10.27
N PHE A 22 -27.71 -13.02 9.26
CA PHE A 22 -26.24 -13.07 9.48
C PHE A 22 -25.51 -11.85 8.94
N THR A 23 -26.08 -11.12 7.97
CA THR A 23 -25.48 -9.90 7.40
C THR A 23 -26.00 -8.58 7.99
N SER A 24 -27.03 -8.61 8.84
CA SER A 24 -27.62 -7.38 9.42
C SER A 24 -26.82 -6.72 10.56
N VAL A 25 -25.61 -7.20 10.87
CA VAL A 25 -24.69 -6.49 11.79
C VAL A 25 -24.09 -5.23 11.13
N TYR A 26 -24.26 -5.07 9.81
CA TYR A 26 -23.72 -3.93 9.06
C TYR A 26 -24.75 -2.93 8.54
N GLU A 27 -25.94 -2.83 9.14
CA GLU A 27 -26.99 -1.97 8.57
C GLU A 27 -27.44 -0.77 9.42
N LYS A 28 -26.74 -0.38 10.51
CA LYS A 28 -27.06 0.87 11.24
C LYS A 28 -25.89 1.71 11.75
N HIS A 29 -24.72 1.63 11.11
CA HIS A 29 -23.73 2.70 11.12
C HIS A 29 -23.11 2.83 9.72
N ARG A 30 -23.96 3.03 8.71
CA ARG A 30 -23.55 3.88 7.60
C ARG A 30 -23.61 5.28 8.20
N PRO A 31 -22.49 5.96 8.54
CA PRO A 31 -22.60 7.38 8.84
C PRO A 31 -23.37 7.96 7.66
N GLU A 32 -24.46 8.67 7.94
CA GLU A 32 -25.06 9.53 6.93
C GLU A 32 -23.90 10.25 6.29
N SER A 33 -23.71 10.01 5.01
CA SER A 33 -22.74 10.75 4.25
C SER A 33 -23.25 12.18 4.25
N THR A 34 -22.90 12.94 5.28
CA THR A 34 -22.44 14.29 5.05
C THR A 34 -21.47 14.18 3.88
N ASN A 35 -21.67 15.00 2.87
CA ASN A 35 -20.84 15.08 1.67
C ASN A 35 -19.36 15.31 2.04
N ASP A 36 -18.68 14.32 2.58
CA ASP A 36 -17.24 14.17 2.44
C ASP A 36 -17.08 13.65 1.03
N GLN A 37 -16.90 14.63 0.13
CA GLN A 37 -16.36 14.40 -1.19
C GLN A 37 -15.26 13.34 -1.04
N LEU A 38 -15.51 12.14 -1.54
CA LEU A 38 -14.44 11.20 -1.86
C LEU A 38 -13.64 11.89 -2.97
N GLU A 39 -12.74 12.78 -2.57
CA GLU A 39 -11.69 13.33 -3.42
C GLU A 39 -11.15 12.14 -4.24
N PRO A 40 -11.19 12.19 -5.58
CA PRO A 40 -10.70 11.10 -6.40
C PRO A 40 -9.27 10.81 -5.92
N LYS A 41 -9.04 9.64 -5.29
CA LYS A 41 -7.70 9.31 -4.77
C LYS A 41 -6.75 9.45 -5.95
N GLU A 42 -5.97 10.52 -5.94
CA GLU A 42 -5.11 10.86 -7.07
C GLU A 42 -4.21 9.66 -7.33
N LYS A 43 -4.10 9.27 -8.61
CA LYS A 43 -3.28 8.12 -8.97
C LYS A 43 -1.86 8.36 -8.45
N PRO A 44 -1.24 7.40 -7.75
CA PRO A 44 0.04 7.63 -7.10
C PRO A 44 1.09 8.09 -8.11
N VAL A 45 1.69 9.26 -7.85
CA VAL A 45 2.75 9.85 -8.67
C VAL A 45 3.92 8.87 -8.77
N LYS A 46 4.36 8.59 -10.00
CA LYS A 46 5.50 7.70 -10.31
C LYS A 46 6.77 8.53 -10.48
N TYR A 47 7.84 8.14 -9.79
CA TYR A 47 9.15 8.77 -9.84
C TYR A 47 10.09 7.89 -10.67
N THR A 48 10.42 8.31 -11.89
CA THR A 48 11.34 7.56 -12.77
C THR A 48 12.78 7.88 -12.37
N LEU A 49 13.60 6.87 -12.05
CA LEU A 49 15.01 7.11 -11.67
C LEU A 49 15.90 7.48 -12.87
N LYS A 50 15.54 7.02 -14.07
CA LYS A 50 16.22 7.37 -15.33
C LYS A 50 15.26 7.12 -16.48
N GLU A 51 15.11 8.09 -17.39
CA GLU A 51 14.28 7.96 -18.61
C GLU A 51 14.71 6.75 -19.46
N GLU A 52 15.96 6.31 -19.33
CA GLU A 52 16.54 5.20 -20.10
C GLU A 52 16.39 3.82 -19.43
N CYS A 53 16.08 3.73 -18.13
CA CYS A 53 16.11 2.45 -17.40
C CYS A 53 14.73 1.81 -17.17
N GLY A 54 13.62 2.48 -17.52
CA GLY A 54 12.27 1.92 -17.37
C GLY A 54 11.83 1.60 -15.93
N TRP A 55 12.69 1.84 -14.93
CA TRP A 55 12.42 1.60 -13.52
C TRP A 55 11.87 2.86 -12.85
N TYR A 56 10.61 2.78 -12.41
CA TYR A 56 9.90 3.84 -11.69
C TYR A 56 9.73 3.48 -10.22
N LEU A 57 10.08 4.31 -9.25
CA LEU A 57 9.67 4.12 -7.85
C LEU A 57 8.38 4.88 -7.57
N THR A 58 7.56 4.37 -6.65
CA THR A 58 6.52 5.23 -6.05
C THR A 58 7.16 6.21 -5.06
N GLY A 59 6.48 7.31 -4.74
CA GLY A 59 7.03 8.30 -3.80
C GLY A 59 7.36 7.72 -2.44
N ARG A 60 6.52 6.80 -1.95
CA ARG A 60 6.74 6.09 -0.68
C ARG A 60 7.94 5.13 -0.75
N GLU A 61 8.11 4.42 -1.85
CA GLU A 61 9.28 3.55 -2.07
C GLU A 61 10.58 4.36 -2.11
N LEU A 62 10.56 5.52 -2.78
CA LEU A 62 11.68 6.44 -2.84
C LEU A 62 12.05 6.99 -1.45
N GLN A 63 11.06 7.46 -0.69
CA GLN A 63 11.25 7.93 0.69
C GLN A 63 11.91 6.87 1.58
N CYS A 64 11.48 5.60 1.45
CA CYS A 64 12.09 4.51 2.20
C CYS A 64 13.56 4.29 1.80
N ILE A 65 13.86 4.29 0.49
CA ILE A 65 15.23 4.18 -0.02
C ILE A 65 16.11 5.31 0.50
N MET A 66 15.61 6.54 0.52
CA MET A 66 16.36 7.69 0.99
C MET A 66 16.80 7.51 2.44
N GLY A 67 15.88 7.13 3.34
CA GLY A 67 16.26 6.82 4.72
C GLY A 67 17.29 5.69 4.83
N PHE A 68 17.22 4.67 3.97
CA PHE A 68 18.23 3.62 3.95
C PHE A 68 19.60 4.07 3.44
N LEU A 69 19.66 5.03 2.52
CA LEU A 69 20.92 5.64 2.05
C LEU A 69 21.57 6.49 3.15
N ASP A 70 20.74 7.12 4.00
CA ASP A 70 21.20 7.86 5.18
C ASP A 70 21.64 6.93 6.34
N GLY A 71 21.59 5.61 6.12
CA GLY A 71 22.02 4.61 7.10
C GLY A 71 20.96 4.24 8.15
N GLU A 72 19.72 4.70 7.97
CA GLU A 72 18.64 4.39 8.91
C GLU A 72 18.25 2.90 8.87
N THR A 73 17.75 2.42 10.01
CA THR A 73 17.15 1.09 10.14
C THR A 73 15.68 1.10 9.69
N ILE A 74 15.12 -0.09 9.42
CA ILE A 74 13.70 -0.25 9.07
C ILE A 74 12.78 0.40 10.13
N LYS A 75 13.12 0.28 11.42
CA LYS A 75 12.32 0.83 12.52
C LYS A 75 12.34 2.35 12.53
N THR A 76 13.50 2.96 12.29
CA THR A 76 13.65 4.42 12.22
C THR A 76 12.97 5.00 10.98
N VAL A 77 13.13 4.37 9.81
CA VAL A 77 12.42 4.77 8.58
C VAL A 77 10.90 4.65 8.78
N ALA A 78 10.44 3.56 9.37
CA ALA A 78 9.03 3.36 9.69
C ALA A 78 8.49 4.47 10.60
N LYS A 79 9.26 4.85 11.64
CA LYS A 79 8.89 5.94 12.55
C LYS A 79 8.88 7.30 11.84
N SER A 80 9.89 7.58 11.01
CA SER A 80 10.04 8.84 10.27
C SER A 80 8.90 9.05 9.26
N LEU A 81 8.46 7.97 8.62
CA LEU A 81 7.42 8.00 7.59
C LEU A 81 6.01 7.69 8.11
N GLU A 82 5.85 7.50 9.43
CA GLU A 82 4.60 7.10 10.10
C GLU A 82 3.99 5.82 9.49
N LEU A 83 4.84 4.84 9.19
CA LEU A 83 4.47 3.54 8.62
C LEU A 83 4.70 2.41 9.62
N SER A 84 4.05 1.27 9.36
CA SER A 84 4.40 0.04 10.07
C SER A 84 5.76 -0.49 9.57
N PRO A 85 6.60 -1.09 10.43
CA PRO A 85 7.83 -1.75 9.99
C PRO A 85 7.59 -2.80 8.90
N ARG A 86 6.45 -3.49 8.94
CA ARG A 86 6.04 -4.47 7.93
C ARG A 86 5.79 -3.84 6.56
N THR A 87 5.24 -2.64 6.53
CA THR A 87 5.04 -1.87 5.29
C THR A 87 6.38 -1.47 4.68
N VAL A 88 7.34 -1.05 5.51
CA VAL A 88 8.69 -0.71 5.06
C VAL A 88 9.43 -1.94 4.54
N GLU A 89 9.32 -3.10 5.21
CA GLU A 89 9.83 -4.39 4.71
C GLU A 89 9.22 -4.76 3.35
N PHE A 90 7.91 -4.56 3.20
CA PHE A 90 7.20 -4.81 1.95
C PHE A 90 7.71 -3.92 0.82
N TYR A 91 7.88 -2.62 1.05
CA TYR A 91 8.46 -1.72 0.05
C TYR A 91 9.88 -2.13 -0.30
N LEU A 92 10.74 -2.41 0.68
CA LEU A 92 12.11 -2.86 0.44
C LEU A 92 12.14 -4.14 -0.40
N LYS A 93 11.28 -5.12 -0.09
CA LYS A 93 11.16 -6.36 -0.86
C LYS A 93 10.76 -6.07 -2.31
N ARG A 94 9.71 -5.27 -2.51
CA ARG A 94 9.22 -4.94 -3.85
C ARG A 94 10.27 -4.20 -4.69
N ILE A 95 11.03 -3.30 -4.08
CA ILE A 95 12.14 -2.60 -4.75
C ILE A 95 13.20 -3.63 -5.15
N LYS A 96 13.67 -4.46 -4.21
CA LYS A 96 14.67 -5.50 -4.51
C LYS A 96 14.25 -6.40 -5.67
N ASP A 97 13.00 -6.86 -5.68
CA ASP A 97 12.46 -7.74 -6.72
C ASP A 97 12.49 -7.05 -8.10
N ARG A 98 12.27 -5.73 -8.14
CA ARG A 98 12.31 -4.95 -9.40
C ARG A 98 13.71 -4.66 -9.90
N PHE A 99 14.66 -4.48 -8.99
CA PHE A 99 16.08 -4.26 -9.31
C PHE A 99 16.86 -5.59 -9.41
N GLY A 100 16.22 -6.74 -9.23
CA GLY A 100 16.87 -8.05 -9.24
C GLY A 100 17.88 -8.26 -8.10
N CYS A 101 17.84 -7.44 -7.05
CA CYS A 101 18.80 -7.48 -5.95
C CYS A 101 18.35 -8.48 -4.88
N ARG A 102 19.29 -9.23 -4.30
CA ARG A 102 18.99 -10.19 -3.21
C ARG A 102 19.12 -9.54 -1.85
N THR A 103 20.13 -8.70 -1.69
CA THR A 103 20.49 -8.09 -0.41
C THR A 103 20.20 -6.59 -0.37
N LYS A 104 20.03 -6.05 0.84
CA LYS A 104 19.88 -4.60 1.04
C LYS A 104 21.11 -3.83 0.57
N VAL A 105 22.30 -4.38 0.82
CA VAL A 105 23.59 -3.73 0.48
C VAL A 105 23.75 -3.62 -1.03
N GLU A 106 23.46 -4.70 -1.75
CA GLU A 106 23.47 -4.72 -3.23
C GLU A 106 22.53 -3.66 -3.80
N LEU A 107 21.30 -3.59 -3.27
CA LEU A 107 20.34 -2.57 -3.67
C LEU A 107 20.87 -1.15 -3.46
N LEU A 108 21.43 -0.86 -2.28
CA LEU A 108 21.97 0.47 -1.98
C LEU A 108 23.17 0.83 -2.88
N ASN A 109 24.01 -0.15 -3.24
CA ASN A 109 25.13 0.05 -4.13
C ASN A 109 24.70 0.31 -5.59
N VAL A 110 23.63 -0.35 -6.05
CA VAL A 110 23.03 -0.05 -7.35
C VAL A 110 22.44 1.36 -7.32
N ILE A 111 21.69 1.68 -6.27
CA ILE A 111 21.01 2.97 -6.13
C ILE A 111 22.00 4.14 -6.01
N SER A 112 23.13 3.98 -5.31
CA SER A 112 24.13 5.03 -5.13
C SER A 112 24.81 5.47 -6.42
N GLN A 113 24.76 4.64 -7.47
CA GLN A 113 25.23 5.00 -8.81
C GLN A 113 24.29 5.97 -9.53
N PHE A 114 23.03 6.07 -9.08
CA PHE A 114 22.05 7.00 -9.62
C PHE A 114 22.04 8.30 -8.81
N ASP A 115 22.01 9.43 -9.50
CA ASP A 115 21.91 10.73 -8.84
C ASP A 115 20.49 11.01 -8.36
N LEU A 116 20.17 10.52 -7.15
CA LEU A 116 18.88 10.70 -6.50
C LEU A 116 18.67 12.11 -5.92
N LYS A 117 19.71 12.96 -5.87
CA LYS A 117 19.64 14.28 -5.24
C LYS A 117 18.67 15.23 -5.95
N LYS A 118 18.40 14.99 -7.22
CA LYS A 118 17.47 15.80 -8.03
C LYS A 118 15.99 15.62 -7.65
N LEU A 119 15.65 14.59 -6.86
CA LEU A 119 14.27 14.24 -6.50
C LEU A 119 13.82 14.78 -5.13
N ARG A 120 14.61 15.68 -4.51
CA ARG A 120 14.33 16.30 -3.19
C ARG A 120 13.47 17.57 -3.28
N ASN A 121 12.82 17.84 -4.42
CA ASN A 121 11.97 19.01 -4.59
C ASN A 121 10.53 18.75 -4.15
#